data_AF-A0A2V3I276-F1
#
_entry.id   AF-A0A2V3I276-F1
#
_cell.length_a   1.000
_cell.length_b   1.000
_cell.length_c   1.000
_cell.angle_alpha   90.00
_cell.angle_beta   90.00
_cell.angle_gamma   90.00
#
_symmetry.space_group_name_H-M   'P 1'
#
loop_
_entity.id
_entity.type
_entity.pdbx_description
1 polymer ?
#
loop_
_entity_poly.entity_id
_entity_poly.type
_entity_poly.pdbx_seq_one_letter_code
_entity_poly.pdbx_strand_id
1 'polypeptide(L)'
;MDDVLTSMAVFWALMLLTYFLMQNGLSIFNDVAKSMGMFMLEKALGPGIDLVEGRPGSASKAWIMQGLLWLLAASTLTFEGLWMMHDPLALHSLSAWGYSPTSGSLLYAGNYAVLYGGIGMLLIGAGLHILPRLARTELASEKNATLVSFLWTISVLVLVIGAHDSEVLGINIIFMGTVMHVVAFLAIITNQLLTVSKRQGPLAIPGWLIIFGLLADPVATAAIFVSGSIETGVGQWLLGHMVGGTFFFASAAGIALYASSSSTGNPLWSKSL
;
A
#
# COMPACT_ATOMS: atom_id res chain seq x y z
N MET A 1 17.58 -3.87 23.08
CA MET A 1 18.23 -4.50 21.90
C MET A 1 17.57 -5.83 21.58
N ASP A 2 17.24 -6.61 22.62
CA ASP A 2 16.54 -7.90 22.50
C ASP A 2 15.17 -7.81 21.81
N ASP A 3 14.37 -6.77 22.11
CA ASP A 3 13.05 -6.58 21.48
C ASP A 3 13.13 -6.33 19.97
N VAL A 4 14.17 -5.61 19.54
CA VAL A 4 14.41 -5.31 18.12
C VAL A 4 14.80 -6.60 17.39
N LEU A 5 15.76 -7.35 17.95
CA LEU A 5 16.22 -8.61 17.36
C LEU A 5 15.09 -9.64 17.29
N THR A 6 14.29 -9.75 18.36
CA THR A 6 13.16 -10.68 18.42
C THR A 6 12.10 -10.31 17.40
N SER A 7 11.69 -9.04 17.33
CA SER A 7 10.70 -8.57 16.37
C SER A 7 11.15 -8.75 14.92
N MET A 8 12.44 -8.47 14.62
CA MET A 8 13.04 -8.73 13.31
C MET A 8 13.07 -10.20 12.94
N ALA A 9 13.45 -11.06 13.89
CA ALA A 9 13.46 -12.51 13.67
C ALA A 9 12.05 -13.03 13.38
N VAL A 10 11.05 -12.59 14.14
CA VAL A 10 9.64 -12.94 13.91
C VAL A 10 9.16 -12.44 12.55
N PHE A 11 9.48 -11.19 12.18
CA PHE A 11 9.12 -10.64 10.88
C PHE A 11 9.65 -11.49 9.72
N TRP A 12 10.94 -11.79 9.69
CA TRP A 12 11.53 -12.60 8.63
C TRP A 12 11.04 -14.05 8.65
N ALA A 13 10.79 -14.62 9.83
CA ALA A 13 10.19 -15.94 9.95
C ALA A 13 8.77 -15.98 9.34
N LEU A 14 7.95 -14.96 9.59
CA LEU A 14 6.60 -14.84 9.00
C LEU A 14 6.65 -14.57 7.48
N MET A 15 7.60 -13.75 7.01
CA MET A 15 7.83 -13.55 5.57
C MET A 15 8.26 -14.85 4.86
N LEU A 16 9.11 -15.64 5.50
CA LEU A 16 9.54 -16.94 4.98
C LEU A 16 8.42 -17.98 5.04
N LEU A 17 7.62 -17.97 6.10
CA LEU A 17 6.40 -18.78 6.19
C LEU A 17 5.42 -18.45 5.06
N THR A 18 5.12 -17.17 4.83
CA THR A 18 4.22 -16.75 3.75
C THR A 18 4.76 -17.15 2.38
N TYR A 19 6.07 -17.05 2.14
CA TYR A 19 6.70 -17.61 0.94
C TYR A 19 6.40 -19.11 0.76
N PHE A 20 6.61 -19.92 1.80
CA PHE A 20 6.33 -21.36 1.74
C PHE A 20 4.84 -21.66 1.51
N LEU A 21 3.93 -20.93 2.15
CA LEU A 21 2.49 -21.06 1.95
C LEU A 21 2.09 -20.70 0.51
N MET A 22 2.72 -19.71 -0.10
CA MET A 22 2.45 -19.33 -1.50
C MET A 22 3.01 -20.33 -2.52
N GLN A 23 4.05 -21.08 -2.16
CA GLN A 23 4.62 -22.14 -3.01
C GLN A 23 3.85 -23.46 -2.90
N ASN A 24 3.48 -23.85 -1.68
CA ASN A 24 2.87 -25.15 -1.40
C ASN A 24 1.33 -25.12 -1.35
N GLY A 25 0.74 -23.92 -1.29
CA GLY A 25 -0.71 -23.72 -1.08
C GLY A 25 -1.15 -23.98 0.36
N LEU A 26 -2.41 -23.69 0.66
CA LEU A 26 -3.01 -23.86 2.00
C LEU A 26 -3.58 -25.27 2.24
N SER A 27 -3.03 -26.29 1.57
CA SER A 27 -3.52 -27.68 1.64
C SER A 27 -5.06 -27.74 1.43
N ILE A 28 -5.79 -28.31 2.39
CA ILE A 28 -7.26 -28.48 2.36
C ILE A 28 -8.05 -27.17 2.34
N PHE A 29 -7.46 -26.04 2.75
CA PHE A 29 -8.15 -24.75 2.79
C PHE A 29 -7.96 -23.91 1.53
N ASN A 30 -7.14 -24.38 0.58
CA ASN A 30 -6.76 -23.59 -0.59
C ASN A 30 -7.96 -23.16 -1.43
N ASP A 31 -8.87 -24.08 -1.73
CA ASP A 31 -10.03 -23.81 -2.58
C ASP A 31 -11.06 -22.93 -1.87
N VAL A 32 -11.23 -23.11 -0.56
CA VAL A 32 -12.09 -22.27 0.28
C VAL A 32 -11.55 -20.85 0.33
N ALA A 33 -10.26 -20.66 0.61
CA ALA A 33 -9.63 -19.36 0.66
C ALA A 33 -9.71 -18.63 -0.69
N LYS A 34 -9.51 -19.35 -1.80
CA LYS A 34 -9.66 -18.79 -3.15
C LYS A 34 -11.09 -18.39 -3.46
N SER A 35 -12.06 -19.26 -3.14
CA SER A 35 -13.48 -19.01 -3.37
C SER A 35 -13.99 -17.84 -2.54
N MET A 36 -13.67 -17.81 -1.24
CA MET A 36 -14.01 -16.71 -0.34
C MET A 36 -13.35 -15.40 -0.79
N GLY A 37 -12.07 -15.44 -1.17
CA GLY A 37 -11.38 -14.28 -1.72
C GLY A 37 -12.09 -13.72 -2.94
N MET A 38 -12.38 -14.56 -3.95
CA MET A 38 -13.12 -14.14 -5.14
C MET A 38 -14.52 -13.61 -4.80
N PHE A 39 -15.23 -14.26 -3.88
CA PHE A 39 -16.54 -13.80 -3.40
C PHE A 39 -16.45 -12.39 -2.79
N MET A 40 -15.47 -12.15 -1.91
CA MET A 40 -15.26 -10.86 -1.28
C MET A 40 -14.90 -9.77 -2.29
N LEU A 41 -14.12 -10.11 -3.32
CA LEU A 41 -13.72 -9.14 -4.33
C LEU A 41 -14.84 -8.79 -5.31
N GLU A 42 -15.74 -9.71 -5.62
CA GLU A 42 -16.74 -9.50 -6.67
C GLU A 42 -18.17 -9.39 -6.16
N LYS A 43 -18.59 -10.34 -5.33
CA LYS A 43 -20.00 -10.47 -4.93
C LYS A 43 -20.34 -9.67 -3.69
N ALA A 44 -19.43 -9.60 -2.71
CA ALA A 44 -19.66 -8.89 -1.46
C ALA A 44 -19.81 -7.37 -1.65
N LEU A 45 -19.26 -6.82 -2.73
CA LEU A 45 -19.35 -5.38 -3.04
C LEU A 45 -20.71 -4.95 -3.58
N GLY A 46 -21.58 -5.89 -3.94
CA GLY A 46 -22.93 -5.61 -4.41
C GLY A 46 -22.95 -4.70 -5.66
N PRO A 47 -23.96 -3.82 -5.81
CA PRO A 47 -24.14 -2.99 -7.01
C PRO A 47 -23.00 -2.00 -7.27
N GLY A 48 -22.20 -1.65 -6.25
CA GLY A 48 -21.12 -0.68 -6.39
C GLY A 48 -20.02 -1.12 -7.35
N ILE A 49 -19.87 -2.44 -7.59
CA ILE A 49 -18.87 -2.97 -8.51
C ILE A 49 -19.18 -2.67 -9.98
N ASP A 50 -20.44 -2.36 -10.30
CA ASP A 50 -20.86 -2.02 -11.67
C ASP A 50 -20.66 -0.55 -12.02
N LEU A 51 -20.23 0.28 -11.05
CA LEU A 51 -19.86 1.67 -11.26
C LEU A 51 -18.51 1.84 -11.96
N VAL A 52 -17.73 0.76 -12.09
CA VAL A 52 -16.35 0.79 -12.61
C VAL A 52 -16.16 -0.17 -13.78
N GLU A 53 -15.29 0.22 -14.72
CA GLU A 53 -14.96 -0.61 -15.87
C GLU A 53 -14.02 -1.77 -15.49
N GLY A 54 -14.38 -2.99 -15.90
CA GLY A 54 -13.55 -4.19 -15.75
C GLY A 54 -12.63 -4.49 -16.93
N ARG A 55 -12.23 -3.47 -17.70
CA ARG A 55 -11.38 -3.66 -18.88
C ARG A 55 -9.95 -4.03 -18.45
N PRO A 56 -9.23 -4.89 -19.19
CA PRO A 56 -7.85 -5.22 -18.87
C PRO A 56 -6.98 -3.96 -18.70
N GLY A 57 -6.30 -3.86 -17.55
CA GLY A 57 -5.46 -2.73 -17.19
C GLY A 57 -6.19 -1.47 -16.72
N SER A 58 -7.51 -1.49 -16.53
CA SER A 58 -8.26 -0.35 -15.95
C SER A 58 -7.78 -0.06 -14.53
N ALA A 59 -7.54 -1.11 -13.73
CA ALA A 59 -7.11 -0.93 -12.34
C ALA A 59 -5.75 -0.23 -12.26
N SER A 60 -4.74 -0.74 -12.97
CA SER A 60 -3.41 -0.13 -12.97
C SER A 60 -3.45 1.35 -13.38
N LYS A 61 -4.23 1.70 -14.40
CA LYS A 61 -4.40 3.10 -14.84
C LYS A 61 -5.04 3.95 -13.76
N ALA A 62 -6.10 3.49 -13.11
CA ALA A 62 -6.79 4.24 -12.06
C ALA A 62 -5.85 4.56 -10.89
N TRP A 63 -5.11 3.56 -10.42
CA TRP A 63 -4.14 3.71 -9.34
C TRP A 63 -2.99 4.67 -9.70
N ILE A 64 -2.43 4.54 -10.91
CA ILE A 64 -1.33 5.42 -11.36
C ILE A 64 -1.82 6.86 -11.52
N MET A 65 -2.98 7.07 -12.15
CA MET A 65 -3.53 8.42 -12.37
C MET A 65 -3.86 9.12 -11.05
N GLN A 66 -4.53 8.42 -10.13
CA GLN A 66 -4.84 8.95 -8.80
C GLN A 66 -3.55 9.23 -8.01
N GLY A 67 -2.56 8.35 -8.11
CA GLY A 67 -1.25 8.54 -7.48
C GLY A 67 -0.52 9.80 -7.96
N LEU A 68 -0.52 10.05 -9.28
CA LEU A 68 0.07 11.27 -9.84
C LEU A 68 -0.64 12.54 -9.35
N LEU A 69 -1.97 12.51 -9.24
CA LEU A 69 -2.74 13.64 -8.71
C LEU A 69 -2.40 13.91 -7.24
N TRP A 70 -2.26 12.85 -6.44
CA TRP A 70 -1.86 12.97 -5.04
C TRP A 70 -0.45 13.51 -4.86
N LEU A 71 0.49 13.20 -5.77
CA LEU A 71 1.83 13.79 -5.70
C LEU A 71 1.80 15.32 -5.86
N LEU A 72 0.89 15.86 -6.67
CA LEU A 72 0.69 17.31 -6.77
C LEU A 72 0.20 17.86 -5.43
N ALA A 73 -0.86 17.28 -4.86
CA ALA A 73 -1.39 17.70 -3.56
C ALA A 73 -0.33 17.61 -2.45
N ALA A 74 0.44 16.52 -2.41
CA ALA A 74 1.50 16.31 -1.43
C ALA A 74 2.63 17.34 -1.57
N SER A 75 3.01 17.68 -2.81
CA SER A 75 4.01 18.71 -3.06
C SER A 75 3.56 20.08 -2.57
N THR A 76 2.28 20.44 -2.76
CA THR A 76 1.69 21.68 -2.26
C THR A 76 1.70 21.73 -0.73
N LEU A 77 1.17 20.69 -0.07
CA LEU A 77 1.14 20.63 1.41
C LEU A 77 2.54 20.68 2.02
N THR A 78 3.49 19.96 1.41
CA THR A 78 4.89 19.96 1.87
C THR A 78 5.51 21.34 1.66
N PHE A 79 5.31 21.96 0.50
CA PHE A 79 5.80 23.31 0.23
C PHE A 79 5.23 24.32 1.23
N GLU A 80 3.92 24.31 1.47
CA GLU A 80 3.25 25.19 2.44
C GLU A 80 3.80 24.99 3.85
N GLY A 81 4.00 23.73 4.28
CA GLY A 81 4.59 23.40 5.57
C GLY A 81 6.02 23.91 5.73
N LEU A 82 6.86 23.71 4.71
CA LEU A 82 8.23 24.25 4.66
C LEU A 82 8.25 25.78 4.63
N TRP A 83 7.34 26.39 3.89
CA TRP A 83 7.22 27.83 3.76
C TRP A 83 6.82 28.48 5.09
N MET A 84 5.90 27.87 5.84
CA MET A 84 5.54 28.34 7.18
C MET A 84 6.65 28.20 8.22
N MET A 85 7.58 27.26 8.04
CA MET A 85 8.79 27.23 8.87
C MET A 85 9.73 28.40 8.58
N HIS A 86 9.69 28.93 7.35
CA HIS A 86 10.46 30.10 6.96
C HIS A 86 9.78 31.41 7.37
N ASP A 87 8.48 31.55 7.09
CA ASP A 87 7.64 32.69 7.46
C ASP A 87 6.37 32.22 8.21
N PRO A 88 6.33 32.36 9.54
CA PRO A 88 5.19 31.94 10.36
C PRO A 88 3.86 32.63 10.04
N LEU A 89 3.86 33.76 9.33
CA LEU A 89 2.65 34.51 8.99
C LEU A 89 2.15 34.26 7.57
N ALA A 90 2.83 33.42 6.79
CA ALA A 90 2.56 33.24 5.37
C ALA A 90 1.12 32.79 5.03
N LEU A 91 0.50 31.98 5.89
CA LEU A 91 -0.85 31.46 5.71
C LEU A 91 -1.90 32.15 6.59
N HIS A 92 -1.56 33.28 7.22
CA HIS A 92 -2.45 33.95 8.17
C HIS A 92 -3.77 34.44 7.51
N SER A 93 -3.79 34.66 6.20
CA SER A 93 -5.01 35.03 5.45
C SER A 93 -6.08 33.93 5.48
N LEU A 94 -5.70 32.66 5.63
CA LEU A 94 -6.63 31.52 5.71
C LEU A 94 -7.39 31.47 7.04
N SER A 95 -6.90 32.19 8.07
CA SER A 95 -7.60 32.27 9.36
C SER A 95 -8.96 32.96 9.23
N ALA A 96 -9.14 33.85 8.24
CA ALA A 96 -10.45 34.43 7.90
C ALA A 96 -11.47 33.38 7.42
N TRP A 97 -11.01 32.23 6.94
CA TRP A 97 -11.82 31.09 6.52
C TRP A 97 -11.91 30.00 7.61
N GLY A 98 -11.42 30.30 8.82
CA GLY A 98 -11.40 29.35 9.95
C GLY A 98 -10.31 28.29 9.86
N TYR A 99 -9.41 28.37 8.89
CA TYR A 99 -8.31 27.41 8.71
C TYR A 99 -6.99 28.03 9.20
N SER A 100 -6.42 27.44 10.26
CA SER A 100 -5.17 27.92 10.87
C SER A 100 -4.19 26.75 11.06
N PRO A 101 -3.62 26.23 9.96
CA PRO A 101 -2.70 25.11 10.04
C PRO A 101 -1.41 25.50 10.75
N THR A 102 -0.75 24.51 11.35
CA THR A 102 0.64 24.62 11.78
C THR A 102 1.56 24.00 10.73
N SER A 103 2.84 24.40 10.71
CA SER A 103 3.83 23.79 9.82
C SER A 103 3.92 22.27 10.02
N GLY A 104 3.87 21.82 11.28
CA GLY A 104 3.83 20.40 11.63
C GLY A 104 2.62 19.67 11.04
N SER A 105 1.42 20.25 11.15
CA SER A 105 0.21 19.64 10.58
C SER A 105 0.27 19.52 9.05
N LEU A 106 0.80 20.53 8.36
CA LEU A 106 0.96 20.52 6.89
C LEU A 106 1.98 19.48 6.43
N LEU A 107 3.11 19.37 7.13
CA LEU A 107 4.12 18.33 6.82
C LEU A 107 3.58 16.93 7.12
N TYR A 108 2.81 16.76 8.19
CA TYR A 108 2.20 15.48 8.53
C TYR A 108 1.12 15.08 7.51
N ALA A 109 0.28 16.02 7.09
CA ALA A 109 -0.66 15.85 5.99
C ALA A 109 0.06 15.52 4.67
N GLY A 110 1.14 16.25 4.36
CA GLY A 110 2.00 16.00 3.21
C GLY A 110 2.60 14.59 3.21
N ASN A 111 2.99 14.08 4.38
CA ASN A 111 3.49 12.70 4.52
C ASN A 111 2.43 11.66 4.16
N TYR A 112 1.19 11.80 4.63
CA TYR A 112 0.12 10.89 4.23
C TYR A 112 -0.19 10.98 2.73
N ALA A 113 -0.27 12.19 2.20
CA ALA A 113 -0.52 12.43 0.79
C ALA A 113 0.58 11.85 -0.10
N VAL A 114 1.87 12.00 0.25
CA VAL A 114 2.97 11.47 -0.57
C VAL A 114 3.14 9.97 -0.42
N LEU A 115 3.10 9.43 0.80
CA LEU A 115 3.42 8.02 1.06
C LEU A 115 2.29 7.11 0.63
N TYR A 116 1.05 7.44 0.99
CA TYR A 116 -0.10 6.59 0.69
C TYR A 116 -0.86 7.06 -0.54
N GLY A 117 -1.08 8.38 -0.68
CA GLY A 117 -1.77 8.94 -1.84
C GLY A 117 -0.92 8.88 -3.11
N GLY A 118 0.36 9.22 -3.04
CA GLY A 118 1.24 9.29 -4.20
C GLY A 118 1.97 7.99 -4.47
N ILE A 119 3.11 7.81 -3.78
CA ILE A 119 4.04 6.70 -3.99
C ILE A 119 3.36 5.36 -3.77
N GLY A 120 2.61 5.18 -2.67
CA GLY A 120 1.89 3.94 -2.38
C GLY A 120 0.94 3.55 -3.51
N MET A 121 0.19 4.51 -4.05
CA MET A 121 -0.70 4.24 -5.19
C MET A 121 0.05 3.90 -6.47
N LEU A 122 1.18 4.58 -6.74
CA LEU A 122 2.04 4.27 -7.89
C LEU A 122 2.63 2.86 -7.80
N LEU A 123 3.11 2.46 -6.61
CA LEU A 123 3.66 1.13 -6.38
C LEU A 123 2.60 0.04 -6.57
N ILE A 124 1.41 0.23 -6.00
CA ILE A 124 0.27 -0.70 -6.17
C ILE A 124 -0.16 -0.75 -7.64
N GLY A 125 -0.31 0.40 -8.29
CA GLY A 125 -0.71 0.51 -9.70
C GLY A 125 0.27 -0.17 -10.65
N ALA A 126 1.57 -0.04 -10.39
CA ALA A 126 2.61 -0.76 -11.12
C ALA A 126 2.56 -2.27 -10.80
N GLY A 127 2.36 -2.67 -9.55
CA GLY A 127 2.17 -4.07 -9.17
C GLY A 127 1.00 -4.73 -9.88
N LEU A 128 -0.14 -4.05 -9.99
CA LEU A 128 -1.34 -4.49 -10.75
C LEU A 128 -1.05 -4.68 -12.24
N HIS A 129 -0.08 -3.95 -12.80
CA HIS A 129 0.36 -4.14 -14.17
C HIS A 129 1.35 -5.30 -14.32
N ILE A 130 2.33 -5.38 -13.43
CA ILE A 130 3.51 -6.22 -13.59
C ILE A 130 3.22 -7.67 -13.20
N LEU A 131 2.53 -7.88 -12.07
CA LEU A 131 2.33 -9.22 -11.52
C LEU A 131 1.56 -10.18 -12.44
N PRO A 132 0.42 -9.78 -13.05
CA PRO A 132 -0.28 -10.67 -13.99
C PRO A 132 0.60 -11.09 -15.18
N ARG A 133 1.41 -10.17 -15.70
CA ARG A 133 2.34 -10.43 -16.81
C ARG A 133 3.43 -11.41 -16.44
N LEU A 134 4.06 -11.21 -15.28
CA LEU A 134 5.10 -12.13 -14.78
C LEU A 134 4.54 -13.51 -14.43
N ALA A 135 3.30 -13.56 -13.92
CA ALA A 135 2.59 -14.79 -13.61
C ALA A 135 1.93 -15.46 -14.84
N ARG A 136 1.95 -14.80 -16.02
CA ARG A 136 1.29 -15.23 -17.27
C ARG A 136 -0.19 -15.57 -17.07
N THR A 137 -0.90 -14.68 -16.38
CA THR A 137 -2.32 -14.80 -16.07
C THR A 137 -2.96 -13.41 -16.15
N GLU A 138 -4.29 -13.39 -16.10
CA GLU A 138 -5.05 -12.16 -15.91
C GLU A 138 -5.14 -11.81 -14.42
N LEU A 139 -5.38 -10.53 -14.13
CA LEU A 139 -5.65 -10.05 -12.77
C LEU A 139 -6.93 -10.72 -12.24
N ALA A 140 -6.96 -11.09 -10.96
CA ALA A 140 -8.08 -11.82 -10.40
C ALA A 140 -9.40 -11.03 -10.48
N SER A 141 -9.38 -9.70 -10.26
CA SER A 141 -10.52 -8.83 -10.54
C SER A 141 -10.10 -7.39 -10.85
N GLU A 142 -10.24 -6.96 -12.10
CA GLU A 142 -9.99 -5.57 -12.55
C GLU A 142 -10.99 -4.58 -11.95
N LYS A 143 -12.28 -4.97 -11.90
CA LYS A 143 -13.34 -4.12 -11.31
C LYS A 143 -13.06 -3.83 -9.84
N ASN A 144 -12.77 -4.87 -9.05
CA ASN A 144 -12.47 -4.70 -7.64
C ASN A 144 -11.27 -3.77 -7.42
N ALA A 145 -10.13 -4.05 -8.08
CA ALA A 145 -8.94 -3.22 -7.89
C ALA A 145 -9.18 -1.77 -8.30
N THR A 146 -9.98 -1.52 -9.35
CA THR A 146 -10.37 -0.16 -9.76
C THR A 146 -11.23 0.51 -8.70
N LEU A 147 -12.27 -0.17 -8.19
CA LEU A 147 -13.15 0.39 -7.16
C LEU A 147 -12.37 0.71 -5.87
N VAL A 148 -11.49 -0.20 -5.46
CA VAL A 148 -10.69 -0.07 -4.24
C VAL A 148 -9.72 1.11 -4.34
N SER A 149 -9.31 1.54 -5.53
CA SER A 149 -8.49 2.75 -5.69
C SER A 149 -9.23 4.01 -5.18
N PHE A 150 -10.55 4.08 -5.38
CA PHE A 150 -11.36 5.18 -4.86
C PHE A 150 -11.50 5.11 -3.35
N LEU A 151 -11.72 3.92 -2.79
CA LEU A 151 -11.74 3.74 -1.33
C LEU A 151 -10.41 4.13 -0.69
N TRP A 152 -9.30 3.77 -1.33
CA TRP A 152 -7.95 4.19 -0.93
C TRP A 152 -7.78 5.71 -1.02
N THR A 153 -8.22 6.34 -2.10
CA THR A 153 -8.15 7.80 -2.24
C THR A 153 -8.97 8.50 -1.16
N ILE A 154 -10.17 7.99 -0.84
CA ILE A 154 -10.99 8.55 0.25
C ILE A 154 -10.31 8.35 1.60
N SER A 155 -9.71 7.18 1.86
CA SER A 155 -9.01 6.94 3.13
C SER A 155 -7.81 7.88 3.29
N VAL A 156 -7.03 8.11 2.24
CA VAL A 156 -5.93 9.08 2.25
C VAL A 156 -6.44 10.49 2.49
N LEU A 157 -7.55 10.89 1.86
CA LEU A 157 -8.17 12.20 2.11
C LEU A 157 -8.58 12.37 3.57
N VAL A 158 -9.21 11.35 4.15
CA VAL A 158 -9.59 11.34 5.57
C VAL A 158 -8.36 11.44 6.48
N LEU A 159 -7.26 10.73 6.16
CA LEU A 159 -6.00 10.82 6.90
C LEU A 159 -5.34 12.21 6.79
N VAL A 160 -5.37 12.82 5.61
CA VAL A 160 -4.88 14.20 5.38
C VAL A 160 -5.68 15.21 6.21
N ILE A 161 -7.00 15.08 6.25
CA ILE A 161 -7.86 15.90 7.13
C ILE A 161 -7.51 15.63 8.61
N GLY A 162 -7.39 14.36 8.98
CA GLY A 162 -7.03 13.92 10.33
C GLY A 162 -5.66 14.43 10.80
N ALA A 163 -4.74 14.71 9.87
CA ALA A 163 -3.43 15.28 10.19
C ALA A 163 -3.49 16.75 10.61
N HIS A 164 -4.54 17.47 10.23
CA HIS A 164 -4.79 18.84 10.70
C HIS A 164 -5.55 18.85 12.02
N ASP A 165 -6.56 18.01 12.14
CA ASP A 165 -7.30 17.80 13.38
C ASP A 165 -7.65 16.33 13.55
N SER A 166 -7.10 15.72 14.60
CA SER A 166 -7.28 14.29 14.85
C SER A 166 -8.69 13.92 15.31
N GLU A 167 -9.44 14.89 15.85
CA GLU A 167 -10.78 14.67 16.39
C GLU A 167 -11.77 15.69 15.85
N VAL A 168 -12.67 15.23 14.97
CA VAL A 168 -13.71 16.09 14.40
C VAL A 168 -15.06 15.60 14.92
N LEU A 169 -15.79 16.49 15.59
CA LEU A 169 -17.12 16.20 16.17
C LEU A 169 -17.13 15.02 17.17
N GLY A 170 -16.06 14.83 17.94
CA GLY A 170 -15.94 13.73 18.91
C GLY A 170 -15.53 12.39 18.31
N ILE A 171 -15.19 12.36 17.02
CA ILE A 171 -14.81 11.17 16.28
C ILE A 171 -13.32 11.24 15.92
N ASN A 172 -12.58 10.19 16.27
CA ASN A 172 -11.18 10.07 15.87
C ASN A 172 -11.08 9.78 14.36
N ILE A 173 -10.78 10.82 13.59
CA ILE A 173 -10.76 10.78 12.13
C ILE A 173 -9.56 9.99 11.61
N ILE A 174 -8.42 10.06 12.30
CA ILE A 174 -7.24 9.27 11.95
C ILE A 174 -7.57 7.78 12.03
N PHE A 175 -8.20 7.33 13.12
CA PHE A 175 -8.61 5.93 13.28
C PHE A 175 -9.55 5.47 12.15
N MET A 176 -10.56 6.28 11.82
CA MET A 176 -11.48 5.97 10.72
C MET A 176 -10.75 5.87 9.37
N GLY A 177 -9.86 6.82 9.06
CA GLY A 177 -9.03 6.80 7.87
C GLY A 177 -8.12 5.57 7.80
N THR A 178 -7.50 5.19 8.93
CA THR A 178 -6.69 3.99 9.03
C THR A 178 -7.49 2.72 8.78
N VAL A 179 -8.69 2.59 9.37
CA VAL A 179 -9.56 1.42 9.14
C VAL A 179 -9.94 1.31 7.67
N MET A 180 -10.35 2.41 7.03
CA MET A 180 -10.66 2.42 5.60
C MET A 180 -9.46 2.02 4.75
N HIS A 181 -8.28 2.53 5.08
CA HIS A 181 -7.03 2.22 4.40
C HIS A 181 -6.66 0.74 4.54
N VAL A 182 -6.76 0.16 5.74
CA VAL A 182 -6.49 -1.27 5.97
C VAL A 182 -7.43 -2.16 5.17
N VAL A 183 -8.73 -1.82 5.13
CA VAL A 183 -9.71 -2.58 4.34
C VAL A 183 -9.38 -2.52 2.84
N ALA A 184 -9.04 -1.34 2.32
CA ALA A 184 -8.61 -1.18 0.94
C ALA A 184 -7.33 -1.98 0.65
N PHE A 185 -6.36 -1.94 1.56
CA PHE A 185 -5.10 -2.64 1.39
C PHE A 185 -5.27 -4.16 1.37
N LEU A 186 -6.08 -4.71 2.28
CA LEU A 186 -6.40 -6.14 2.31
C LEU A 186 -7.11 -6.62 1.05
N ALA A 187 -7.99 -5.79 0.46
CA ALA A 187 -8.61 -6.10 -0.82
C ALA A 187 -7.59 -6.20 -1.96
N ILE A 188 -6.62 -5.27 -2.02
CA ILE A 188 -5.53 -5.31 -3.00
C ILE A 188 -4.62 -6.52 -2.80
N ILE A 189 -4.22 -6.81 -1.56
CA ILE A 189 -3.42 -8.00 -1.25
C ILE A 189 -4.16 -9.26 -1.71
N THR A 190 -5.44 -9.39 -1.37
CA THR A 190 -6.25 -10.55 -1.76
C THR A 190 -6.30 -10.69 -3.28
N ASN A 191 -6.54 -9.61 -4.01
CA ASN A 191 -6.58 -9.61 -5.48
C ASN A 191 -5.24 -10.06 -6.09
N GLN A 192 -4.12 -9.57 -5.56
CA GLN A 192 -2.78 -9.92 -6.04
C GLN A 192 -2.38 -11.35 -5.68
N LEU A 193 -2.70 -11.81 -4.47
CA LEU A 193 -2.45 -13.19 -4.07
C LEU A 193 -3.27 -14.17 -4.91
N LEU A 194 -4.54 -13.87 -5.20
CA LEU A 194 -5.37 -14.69 -6.10
C LEU A 194 -4.81 -14.71 -7.52
N THR A 195 -4.32 -13.58 -8.01
CA THR A 195 -3.64 -13.48 -9.31
C THR A 195 -2.42 -14.40 -9.34
N VAL A 196 -1.52 -14.29 -8.37
CA VAL A 196 -0.31 -15.11 -8.27
C VAL A 196 -0.63 -16.59 -8.00
N SER A 197 -1.78 -16.90 -7.41
CA SER A 197 -2.23 -18.28 -7.21
C SER A 197 -2.62 -19.01 -8.51
N LYS A 198 -2.88 -18.26 -9.59
CA LYS A 198 -3.20 -18.76 -10.94
C LYS A 198 -1.98 -18.77 -11.88
N ARG A 199 -0.77 -18.53 -11.36
CA ARG A 199 0.45 -18.39 -12.16
C ARG A 199 0.76 -19.65 -12.98
N GLN A 200 1.21 -19.46 -14.23
CA GLN A 200 1.61 -20.55 -15.14
C GLN A 200 3.13 -20.82 -15.11
N GLY A 201 3.70 -20.93 -13.91
CA GLY A 201 5.13 -21.18 -13.71
C GLY A 201 5.73 -20.49 -12.48
N PRO A 202 7.07 -20.60 -12.28
CA PRO A 202 7.75 -19.91 -11.20
C PRO A 202 7.68 -18.40 -11.40
N LEU A 203 7.38 -17.67 -10.33
CA LEU A 203 7.37 -16.21 -10.34
C LEU A 203 8.82 -15.68 -10.37
N ALA A 204 9.09 -14.72 -11.25
CA ALA A 204 10.40 -14.07 -11.33
C ALA A 204 10.67 -13.19 -10.09
N ILE A 205 11.95 -12.93 -9.79
CA ILE A 205 12.40 -12.11 -8.65
C ILE A 205 11.65 -10.76 -8.53
N PRO A 206 11.45 -9.99 -9.62
CA PRO A 206 10.68 -8.75 -9.56
C PRO A 206 9.26 -8.93 -9.00
N GLY A 207 8.62 -10.05 -9.34
CA GLY A 207 7.28 -10.38 -8.82
C GLY A 207 7.30 -10.72 -7.34
N TRP A 208 8.33 -11.45 -6.86
CA TRP A 208 8.49 -11.73 -5.44
C TRP A 208 8.70 -10.48 -4.61
N LEU A 209 9.54 -9.55 -5.09
CA LEU A 209 9.77 -8.28 -4.41
C LEU A 209 8.50 -7.43 -4.27
N ILE A 210 7.66 -7.39 -5.33
CA ILE A 210 6.36 -6.69 -5.28
C ILE A 210 5.40 -7.38 -4.28
N ILE A 211 5.31 -8.72 -4.31
CA ILE A 211 4.44 -9.45 -3.37
C ILE A 211 4.89 -9.28 -1.93
N PHE A 212 6.18 -9.41 -1.65
CA PHE A 212 6.73 -9.19 -0.32
C PHE A 212 6.55 -7.75 0.14
N GLY A 213 6.67 -6.79 -0.77
CA GLY A 213 6.31 -5.40 -0.52
C GLY A 213 4.87 -5.26 -0.06
N LEU A 214 3.91 -5.83 -0.79
CA LEU A 214 2.48 -5.79 -0.42
C LEU A 214 2.19 -6.49 0.91
N LEU A 215 2.90 -7.57 1.24
CA LEU A 215 2.71 -8.30 2.50
C LEU A 215 3.43 -7.66 3.70
N ALA A 216 4.29 -6.67 3.45
CA ALA A 216 5.12 -6.05 4.48
C ALA A 216 4.33 -5.56 5.69
N ASP A 217 3.28 -4.76 5.46
CA ASP A 217 2.51 -4.11 6.52
C ASP A 217 1.75 -5.09 7.42
N PRO A 218 0.94 -6.04 6.90
CA PRO A 218 0.28 -7.02 7.76
C PRO A 218 1.27 -7.94 8.47
N VAL A 219 2.38 -8.32 7.82
CA VAL A 219 3.38 -9.19 8.44
C VAL A 219 4.19 -8.45 9.51
N ALA A 220 4.56 -7.19 9.27
CA ALA A 220 5.24 -6.35 10.25
C ALA A 220 4.35 -6.06 11.46
N THR A 221 3.07 -5.76 11.24
CA THR A 221 2.09 -5.58 12.31
C THR A 221 1.94 -6.85 13.15
N ALA A 222 1.79 -8.02 12.49
CA ALA A 222 1.74 -9.29 13.19
C ALA A 222 3.02 -9.59 13.97
N ALA A 223 4.19 -9.28 13.42
CA ALA A 223 5.47 -9.49 14.07
C ALA A 223 5.61 -8.66 15.36
N ILE A 224 5.25 -7.37 15.31
CA ILE A 224 5.27 -6.47 16.46
C ILE A 224 4.24 -6.86 17.52
N PHE A 225 3.08 -7.35 17.10
CA PHE A 225 2.06 -7.86 18.01
C PHE A 225 2.54 -9.13 18.73
N VAL A 226 3.07 -10.10 18.00
CA VAL A 226 3.57 -11.38 18.55
C VAL A 226 4.78 -11.17 19.45
N SER A 227 5.64 -10.21 19.13
CA SER A 227 6.79 -9.86 19.99
C SER A 227 6.41 -9.02 21.22
N GLY A 228 5.14 -8.65 21.39
CA GLY A 228 4.67 -7.82 22.51
C GLY A 228 5.15 -6.37 22.46
N SER A 229 5.69 -5.91 21.33
CA SER A 229 6.32 -4.60 21.20
C SER A 229 5.36 -3.48 20.73
N ILE A 230 4.07 -3.78 20.53
CA ILE A 230 3.10 -2.87 19.87
C ILE A 230 2.88 -1.53 20.60
N GLU A 231 2.93 -1.55 21.94
CA GLU A 231 2.75 -0.35 22.77
C GLU A 231 4.07 0.38 23.04
N THR A 232 5.19 -0.17 22.56
CA THR A 232 6.53 0.40 22.80
C THR A 232 6.91 1.37 21.68
N GLY A 233 7.58 2.47 22.03
CA GLY A 233 8.10 3.41 21.02
C GLY A 233 9.10 2.76 20.06
N VAL A 234 9.88 1.78 20.54
CA VAL A 234 10.80 0.99 19.71
C VAL A 234 10.05 0.13 18.71
N GLY A 235 8.96 -0.54 19.12
CA GLY A 235 8.14 -1.35 18.23
C GLY A 235 7.43 -0.51 17.15
N GLN A 236 6.92 0.67 17.50
CA GLN A 236 6.32 1.60 16.54
C GLN A 236 7.36 2.12 15.52
N TRP A 237 8.56 2.48 16.00
CA TRP A 237 9.67 2.86 15.13
C TRP A 237 10.07 1.72 14.19
N LEU A 238 10.15 0.50 14.71
CA LEU A 238 10.53 -0.69 13.94
C LEU A 238 9.47 -1.06 12.90
N LEU A 239 8.18 -0.93 13.24
CA LEU A 239 7.06 -1.09 12.30
C LEU A 239 7.24 -0.15 11.09
N GLY A 240 7.50 1.14 11.34
CA GLY A 240 7.76 2.10 10.28
C GLY A 240 8.95 1.71 9.39
N HIS A 241 10.02 1.17 9.96
CA HIS A 241 11.20 0.73 9.20
C HIS A 241 10.96 -0.56 8.41
N MET A 242 10.21 -1.53 8.96
CA MET A 242 9.85 -2.75 8.25
C MET A 242 8.97 -2.44 7.04
N VAL A 243 7.95 -1.60 7.23
CA VAL A 243 7.07 -1.15 6.15
C VAL A 243 7.85 -0.30 5.16
N GLY A 244 8.66 0.65 5.63
CA GLY A 244 9.58 1.46 4.82
C GLY A 244 10.48 0.63 3.91
N GLY A 245 11.27 -0.26 4.50
CA GLY A 245 12.25 -1.08 3.80
C GLY A 245 11.64 -2.19 2.94
N THR A 246 10.42 -2.62 3.21
CA THR A 246 9.80 -3.73 2.46
C THR A 246 8.73 -3.21 1.51
N PHE A 247 7.67 -2.53 1.98
CA PHE A 247 6.60 -2.02 1.11
C PHE A 247 7.14 -1.02 0.08
N PHE A 248 7.85 0.01 0.51
CA PHE A 248 8.34 1.03 -0.42
C PHE A 248 9.55 0.53 -1.21
N PHE A 249 10.60 0.12 -0.52
CA PHE A 249 11.86 -0.21 -1.19
C PHE A 249 11.79 -1.51 -2.00
N ALA A 250 11.27 -2.62 -1.45
CA ALA A 250 11.21 -3.87 -2.21
C ALA A 250 10.25 -3.76 -3.41
N SER A 251 9.08 -3.13 -3.24
CA SER A 251 8.18 -2.90 -4.39
C SER A 251 8.83 -2.03 -5.45
N ALA A 252 9.48 -0.92 -5.08
CA ALA A 252 10.18 -0.05 -6.02
C ALA A 252 11.31 -0.78 -6.75
N ALA A 253 12.09 -1.59 -6.03
CA ALA A 253 13.14 -2.42 -6.61
C ALA A 253 12.58 -3.46 -7.60
N GLY A 254 11.49 -4.15 -7.23
CA GLY A 254 10.79 -5.07 -8.12
C GLY A 254 10.29 -4.40 -9.39
N ILE A 255 9.69 -3.22 -9.26
CA ILE A 255 9.23 -2.42 -10.41
C ILE A 255 10.41 -1.99 -11.28
N ALA A 256 11.50 -1.50 -10.69
CA ALA A 256 12.69 -1.06 -11.42
C ALA A 256 13.37 -2.21 -12.18
N LEU A 257 13.47 -3.40 -11.57
CA LEU A 257 14.00 -4.60 -12.25
C LEU A 257 13.10 -5.04 -13.40
N TYR A 258 11.78 -5.01 -13.22
CA TYR A 258 10.86 -5.30 -14.31
C TYR A 258 10.99 -4.27 -15.44
N ALA A 259 10.97 -2.98 -15.11
CA ALA A 259 10.98 -1.88 -16.08
C ALA A 259 12.29 -1.86 -16.87
N SER A 260 13.43 -2.05 -16.21
CA SER A 260 14.75 -2.11 -16.87
C SER A 260 14.83 -3.24 -17.88
N SER A 261 14.40 -4.46 -17.53
CA SER A 261 14.44 -5.58 -18.47
C SER A 261 13.40 -5.44 -19.60
N SER A 262 12.17 -5.02 -19.27
CA SER A 262 11.09 -4.92 -20.26
C SER A 262 11.28 -3.77 -21.25
N SER A 263 11.84 -2.63 -20.82
CA SER A 263 12.10 -1.48 -21.69
C SER A 263 13.31 -1.68 -22.59
N THR A 264 14.35 -2.34 -22.10
CA THR A 264 15.58 -2.56 -22.86
C THR A 264 15.54 -3.80 -23.76
N GLY A 265 14.59 -4.71 -23.51
CA GLY A 265 14.54 -6.03 -24.16
C GLY A 265 15.68 -6.97 -23.75
N ASN A 266 16.55 -6.53 -22.83
CA ASN A 266 17.70 -7.30 -22.36
C ASN A 266 17.37 -8.09 -21.10
N PRO A 267 17.99 -9.27 -20.90
CA PRO A 267 17.87 -10.00 -19.66
C PRO A 267 18.50 -9.22 -18.50
N LEU A 268 17.96 -9.42 -17.30
CA LEU A 268 18.54 -8.85 -16.07
C LEU A 268 20.00 -9.27 -15.92
N TRP A 269 20.86 -8.30 -15.58
CA TRP A 269 22.27 -8.54 -15.32
C TRP A 269 22.44 -9.26 -13.98
N SER A 270 23.24 -10.33 -13.98
CA SER A 270 23.53 -11.21 -12.83
C SER A 270 22.30 -11.82 -12.13
N LYS A 271 21.95 -13.06 -12.47
CA LYS A 271 20.87 -13.81 -11.80
C LYS A 271 21.17 -14.22 -10.35
N SER A 272 22.43 -14.09 -9.91
CA SER A 272 22.90 -14.45 -8.58
C SER A 272 23.00 -13.27 -7.62
N LEU A 273 22.83 -12.03 -8.11
CA LEU A 273 22.77 -10.81 -7.32
C LEU A 273 21.30 -10.43 -7.10
#